data_AF-A0A6L3KMY6-F1
#
_entry.id   AF-A0A6L3KMY6-F1
#
_cell.length_a   1.000
_cell.length_b   1.000
_cell.length_c   1.000
_cell.angle_alpha   90.00
_cell.angle_beta   90.00
_cell.angle_gamma   90.00
#
_symmetry.space_group_name_H-M   'P 1'
#
loop_
_entity.id
_entity.type
_entity.pdbx_description
1 polymer ?
#
loop_
_entity_poly.entity_id
_entity_poly.type
_entity_poly.pdbx_seq_one_letter_code
_entity_poly.pdbx_strand_id
1 'polypeptide(L)'
;MNLRNMIIKIHICLIAFCFISGIKAQTQNSMTEIIPFKTIDGKIIIEANINGETANFVLDLAGHNALLPEAVNQLKINTKNASSFGSYQNFKFKQVPVKKIYEIGTLTIGNNTFSNSLPTFILEDEPYLRKLGVMGVLNSAVFRTSVLTIDMRRKKITITQPYRPSYMKLNYRENFELITGLGIVCSISIQDKTIFPILDTWSDGLINLTEKDFNECSTLYPKGTPQKVSIGYKETAQEEESLTLPETIFVKTKIDDAFAVRNPSLKHSVLGKKLLDYGILSIDYVHQKIYFQPFDLVPIPESEAKVTEVKAEDGKMNPITRQFFLEHIFDYRTGNDFVYNGDKPVVVDFWATWCGPCMRLLPKMEELAEKYKGKVMFYKVNADKEKDLCKHFGVQALPTLFFIPVGGKPIVEVGATPEKYVQIIEEQLLK
;
A
#
# COMPACT_ATOMS: atom_id res chain seq x y z
N MET A 1 -30.18 -7.97 -11.87
CA MET A 1 -30.10 -9.26 -12.58
C MET A 1 -29.70 -10.33 -11.55
N ASN A 2 -30.51 -11.38 -11.37
CA ASN A 2 -30.47 -12.28 -10.20
C ASN A 2 -29.20 -13.17 -10.14
N LEU A 3 -28.49 -13.13 -9.00
CA LEU A 3 -27.22 -13.81 -8.67
C LEU A 3 -27.25 -15.35 -8.84
N ARG A 4 -28.45 -15.92 -8.95
CA ARG A 4 -28.71 -17.36 -8.93
C ARG A 4 -28.45 -18.08 -10.26
N ASN A 5 -28.36 -17.36 -11.38
CA ASN A 5 -28.13 -17.96 -12.70
C ASN A 5 -26.66 -18.01 -13.14
N MET A 6 -25.73 -17.47 -12.33
CA MET A 6 -24.30 -17.47 -12.65
C MET A 6 -23.57 -18.73 -12.17
N ILE A 7 -24.20 -19.54 -11.31
CA ILE A 7 -23.55 -20.64 -10.56
C ILE A 7 -23.56 -22.00 -11.29
N ILE A 8 -24.27 -22.16 -12.42
CA ILE A 8 -24.54 -23.50 -12.99
C ILE A 8 -23.63 -23.89 -14.19
N LYS A 9 -22.65 -23.08 -14.61
CA LYS A 9 -21.81 -23.41 -15.79
C LYS A 9 -20.28 -23.44 -15.59
N ILE A 10 -19.79 -23.50 -14.36
CA ILE A 10 -18.34 -23.69 -14.10
C ILE A 10 -18.16 -24.78 -13.04
N HIS A 11 -18.53 -26.01 -13.37
CA HIS A 11 -18.26 -27.21 -12.56
C HIS A 11 -17.62 -28.31 -13.42
N ILE A 12 -16.48 -28.00 -14.07
CA ILE A 12 -15.52 -29.01 -14.51
C ILE A 12 -14.12 -28.41 -14.34
N CYS A 13 -13.54 -28.59 -13.16
CA CYS A 13 -12.11 -28.75 -12.89
C CYS A 13 -11.94 -28.85 -11.37
N LEU A 14 -12.31 -30.01 -10.85
CA LEU A 14 -12.15 -30.42 -9.46
C LEU A 14 -10.86 -31.24 -9.35
N ILE A 15 -10.11 -30.97 -8.28
CA ILE A 15 -9.17 -31.87 -7.59
C ILE A 15 -7.74 -31.91 -8.15
N ALA A 16 -6.86 -31.11 -7.54
CA ALA A 16 -5.67 -31.59 -6.82
C ALA A 16 -4.92 -30.38 -6.23
N PHE A 17 -4.78 -30.36 -4.90
CA PHE A 17 -3.84 -29.62 -4.04
C PHE A 17 -4.53 -29.12 -2.76
N CYS A 18 -4.97 -30.07 -1.93
CA CYS A 18 -5.13 -29.83 -0.50
C CYS A 18 -4.33 -30.90 0.21
N PHE A 19 -3.14 -30.55 0.69
CA PHE A 19 -2.48 -31.09 1.90
C PHE A 19 -1.14 -30.38 2.07
N ILE A 20 -1.11 -29.26 2.81
CA ILE A 20 0.03 -28.95 3.68
C ILE A 20 -0.52 -28.47 5.02
N SER A 21 0.01 -29.12 6.04
CA SER A 21 -0.21 -29.04 7.48
C SER A 21 -0.16 -27.64 8.07
N GLY A 22 -0.91 -27.47 9.16
CA GLY A 22 -1.01 -26.23 9.92
C GLY A 22 0.32 -25.69 10.43
N ILE A 23 0.43 -24.36 10.36
CA ILE A 23 1.33 -23.58 11.18
C ILE A 23 0.43 -22.72 12.07
N LYS A 24 0.45 -22.98 13.38
CA LYS A 24 -0.05 -22.02 14.37
C LYS A 24 0.90 -20.82 14.35
N ALA A 25 0.51 -19.74 13.65
CA ALA A 25 1.20 -18.47 13.76
C ALA A 25 0.70 -17.75 15.01
N GLN A 26 1.56 -17.70 16.03
CA GLN A 26 1.35 -16.98 17.28
C GLN A 26 1.99 -15.58 17.17
N THR A 27 1.28 -14.57 17.70
CA THR A 27 1.58 -13.12 17.80
C THR A 27 1.48 -12.26 16.53
N GLN A 28 0.43 -11.43 16.47
CA GLN A 28 0.08 -10.46 15.44
C GLN A 28 0.85 -9.14 15.64
N ASN A 29 1.70 -8.77 14.67
CA ASN A 29 2.30 -7.45 14.58
C ASN A 29 1.53 -6.63 13.54
N SER A 30 1.27 -5.36 13.84
CA SER A 30 0.67 -4.45 12.85
C SER A 30 1.73 -3.58 12.18
N MET A 31 2.25 -4.02 11.03
CA MET A 31 3.14 -3.19 10.20
C MET A 31 2.28 -2.23 9.37
N THR A 32 2.49 -0.92 9.55
CA THR A 32 1.89 0.13 8.73
C THR A 32 2.99 0.84 7.98
N GLU A 33 2.89 0.88 6.66
CA GLU A 33 3.82 1.60 5.81
C GLU A 33 3.08 2.56 4.91
N ILE A 34 3.61 3.78 4.79
CA ILE A 34 3.07 4.83 3.94
C ILE A 34 4.08 5.07 2.82
N ILE A 35 3.67 4.85 1.58
CA ILE A 35 4.53 4.95 0.40
C ILE A 35 3.99 6.07 -0.49
N PRO A 36 4.81 7.06 -0.88
CA PRO A 36 4.40 8.07 -1.83
C PRO A 36 4.27 7.46 -3.23
N PHE A 37 3.36 7.99 -4.04
CA PHE A 37 3.24 7.62 -5.45
C PHE A 37 3.28 8.85 -6.34
N LYS A 38 3.65 8.64 -7.61
CA LYS A 38 3.59 9.68 -8.65
C LYS A 38 2.34 9.52 -9.49
N THR A 39 1.94 10.59 -10.14
CA THR A 39 0.85 10.56 -11.12
C THR A 39 1.40 11.00 -12.46
N ILE A 40 1.29 10.17 -13.50
CA ILE A 40 1.73 10.47 -14.87
C ILE A 40 0.55 10.19 -15.79
N ASP A 41 0.12 11.17 -16.59
CA ASP A 41 -1.12 11.13 -17.39
C ASP A 41 -2.33 10.61 -16.58
N GLY A 42 -2.43 11.05 -15.32
CA GLY A 42 -3.48 10.65 -14.39
C GLY A 42 -3.34 9.25 -13.78
N LYS A 43 -2.43 8.39 -14.27
CA LYS A 43 -2.21 7.03 -13.75
C LYS A 43 -1.39 7.02 -12.47
N ILE A 44 -1.71 6.12 -11.54
CA ILE A 44 -1.00 5.96 -10.26
C ILE A 44 0.25 5.11 -10.50
N ILE A 45 1.41 5.71 -10.26
CA ILE A 45 2.72 5.08 -10.47
C ILE A 45 3.38 4.84 -9.11
N ILE A 46 3.63 3.57 -8.82
CA ILE A 46 4.31 3.12 -7.60
C ILE A 46 5.67 2.52 -7.93
N GLU A 47 6.62 2.69 -7.03
CA GLU A 47 7.92 2.06 -7.10
C GLU A 47 7.88 0.69 -6.42
N ALA A 48 8.46 -0.33 -7.04
CA ALA A 48 8.61 -1.66 -6.47
C ALA A 48 9.98 -2.25 -6.81
N ASN A 49 10.50 -3.06 -5.90
CA ASN A 49 11.72 -3.84 -6.10
C ASN A 49 11.37 -5.29 -6.42
N ILE A 50 11.89 -5.80 -7.54
CA ILE A 50 11.71 -7.19 -7.97
C ILE A 50 13.09 -7.79 -8.16
N ASN A 51 13.41 -8.86 -7.42
CA ASN A 51 14.70 -9.55 -7.46
C ASN A 51 15.93 -8.62 -7.29
N GLY A 52 15.80 -7.59 -6.45
CA GLY A 52 16.87 -6.62 -6.18
C GLY A 52 16.86 -5.41 -7.12
N GLU A 53 16.00 -5.40 -8.14
CA GLU A 53 15.94 -4.33 -9.15
C GLU A 53 14.70 -3.45 -8.93
N THR A 54 14.93 -2.16 -8.75
CA THR A 54 13.86 -1.18 -8.46
C THR A 54 13.34 -0.55 -9.76
N ALA A 55 12.03 -0.54 -9.94
CA ALA A 55 11.37 0.05 -11.09
C ALA A 55 9.99 0.63 -10.77
N ASN A 56 9.48 1.45 -11.69
CA ASN A 56 8.14 2.02 -11.59
C ASN A 56 7.09 1.11 -12.26
N PHE A 57 5.91 1.03 -11.65
CA PHE A 57 4.78 0.25 -12.14
C PHE A 57 3.48 1.05 -12.02
N VAL A 58 2.56 0.83 -12.97
CA VAL A 58 1.20 1.34 -12.82
C VAL A 58 0.45 0.46 -11.82
N LEU A 59 -0.28 1.08 -10.88
CA LEU A 59 -1.22 0.38 -10.02
C LEU A 59 -2.59 0.25 -10.74
N ASP A 60 -2.88 -0.93 -11.28
CA ASP A 60 -4.19 -1.28 -11.87
C ASP A 60 -4.84 -2.39 -11.04
N LEU A 61 -5.78 -2.04 -10.16
CA LEU A 61 -6.41 -3.02 -9.27
C LEU A 61 -7.22 -4.11 -10.01
N ALA A 62 -7.54 -3.93 -11.29
CA ALA A 62 -8.28 -4.90 -12.08
C ALA A 62 -7.35 -5.85 -12.88
N GLY A 63 -7.81 -7.07 -13.11
CA GLY A 63 -7.15 -8.04 -13.99
C GLY A 63 -5.91 -8.69 -13.39
N HIS A 64 -4.79 -8.65 -14.11
CA HIS A 64 -3.56 -9.40 -13.86
C HIS A 64 -2.32 -8.50 -13.78
N ASN A 65 -1.28 -8.95 -13.08
CA ASN A 65 0.05 -8.36 -13.21
C ASN A 65 0.55 -8.52 -14.65
N ALA A 66 1.23 -7.50 -15.16
CA ALA A 66 1.79 -7.54 -16.50
C ALA A 66 3.14 -6.83 -16.54
N LEU A 67 4.04 -7.29 -17.40
CA LEU A 67 5.35 -6.70 -17.64
C LEU A 67 5.54 -6.43 -19.12
N LEU A 68 6.26 -5.35 -19.43
CA LEU A 68 6.81 -5.12 -20.75
C LEU A 68 7.91 -6.17 -21.05
N PRO A 69 8.16 -6.50 -22.33
CA PRO A 69 9.17 -7.49 -22.71
C PRO A 69 10.55 -7.25 -22.09
N GLU A 70 11.02 -6.00 -22.10
CA GLU A 70 12.32 -5.62 -21.58
C GLU A 70 12.46 -5.81 -20.05
N ALA A 71 11.35 -5.72 -19.32
CA ALA A 71 11.32 -5.87 -17.87
C ALA A 71 11.68 -7.29 -17.42
N VAL A 72 11.47 -8.31 -18.27
CA VAL A 72 11.87 -9.70 -17.98
C VAL A 72 13.36 -9.78 -17.68
N ASN A 73 14.18 -9.13 -18.51
CA ASN A 73 15.64 -9.14 -18.35
C ASN A 73 16.07 -8.14 -17.26
N GLN A 74 15.51 -6.93 -17.27
CA GLN A 74 15.90 -5.87 -16.33
C GLN A 74 15.57 -6.22 -14.88
N LEU A 75 14.48 -6.95 -14.64
CA LEU A 75 14.04 -7.37 -13.30
C LEU A 75 14.44 -8.81 -12.96
N LYS A 76 15.32 -9.42 -13.78
CA LYS A 76 15.87 -10.78 -13.57
C LYS A 76 14.78 -11.84 -13.34
N ILE A 77 13.70 -11.78 -14.11
CA ILE A 77 12.56 -12.69 -13.95
C ILE A 77 12.99 -14.12 -14.28
N ASN A 78 12.62 -15.08 -13.43
CA ASN A 78 12.92 -16.48 -13.67
C ASN A 78 12.07 -17.03 -14.82
N THR A 79 12.72 -17.37 -15.93
CA THR A 79 12.06 -17.88 -17.14
C THR A 79 12.01 -19.41 -17.22
N LYS A 80 12.53 -20.14 -16.24
CA LYS A 80 12.64 -21.62 -16.28
C LYS A 80 11.28 -22.31 -16.23
N ASN A 81 10.31 -21.74 -15.51
CA ASN A 81 8.94 -22.28 -15.38
C ASN A 81 7.96 -21.55 -16.31
N ALA A 82 8.35 -21.39 -17.58
CA ALA A 82 7.49 -20.77 -18.58
C ALA A 82 6.24 -21.63 -18.80
N SER A 83 5.08 -21.12 -18.41
CA SER A 83 3.81 -21.75 -18.77
C SER A 83 3.49 -21.41 -20.23
N SER A 84 3.19 -22.41 -21.05
CA SER A 84 2.84 -22.18 -22.46
C SER A 84 1.40 -21.71 -22.61
N PHE A 85 1.19 -20.74 -23.48
CA PHE A 85 -0.10 -20.12 -23.81
C PHE A 85 -0.94 -21.02 -24.75
N GLY A 86 -0.87 -22.35 -24.58
CA GLY A 86 -1.26 -23.35 -25.58
C GLY A 86 -2.72 -23.31 -26.03
N SER A 87 -3.63 -22.76 -25.21
CA SER A 87 -5.07 -22.65 -25.51
C SER A 87 -5.56 -21.23 -25.81
N TYR A 88 -4.66 -20.23 -25.86
CA TYR A 88 -5.06 -18.82 -25.85
C TYR A 88 -4.25 -17.92 -26.80
N GLN A 89 -3.80 -18.41 -27.96
CA GLN A 89 -2.93 -17.64 -28.88
C GLN A 89 -3.48 -16.25 -29.30
N ASN A 90 -4.77 -15.99 -29.14
CA ASN A 90 -5.43 -14.71 -29.46
C ASN A 90 -5.85 -13.89 -28.23
N PHE A 91 -5.44 -14.27 -27.03
CA PHE A 91 -5.82 -13.53 -25.82
C PHE A 91 -5.16 -12.15 -25.80
N LYS A 92 -5.97 -11.15 -25.51
CA LYS A 92 -5.51 -9.79 -25.28
C LYS A 92 -5.88 -9.37 -23.86
N PHE A 93 -4.87 -9.05 -23.07
CA PHE A 93 -5.06 -8.45 -21.76
C PHE A 93 -5.16 -6.94 -21.93
N LYS A 94 -6.32 -6.36 -21.59
CA LYS A 94 -6.61 -4.93 -21.83
C LYS A 94 -6.19 -4.51 -23.25
N GLN A 95 -6.67 -5.27 -24.24
CA GLN A 95 -6.40 -5.06 -25.68
C GLN A 95 -4.94 -5.23 -26.14
N VAL A 96 -4.02 -5.63 -25.25
CA VAL A 96 -2.63 -5.92 -25.58
C VAL A 96 -2.39 -7.44 -25.67
N PRO A 97 -1.82 -7.96 -26.76
CA PRO A 97 -1.50 -9.39 -26.85
C PRO A 97 -0.47 -9.83 -25.79
N VAL A 98 -0.60 -11.07 -25.32
CA VAL A 98 0.26 -11.66 -24.28
C VAL A 98 1.12 -12.77 -24.90
N LYS A 99 2.45 -12.66 -24.75
CA LYS A 99 3.42 -13.66 -25.28
C LYS A 99 3.53 -14.88 -24.38
N LYS A 100 3.69 -14.64 -23.07
CA LYS A 100 4.09 -15.66 -22.08
C LYS A 100 3.52 -15.32 -20.70
N ILE A 101 3.55 -16.31 -19.82
CA ILE A 101 3.30 -16.14 -18.39
C ILE A 101 4.55 -16.57 -17.65
N TYR A 102 5.03 -15.69 -16.78
CA TYR A 102 6.07 -15.96 -15.82
C TYR A 102 5.57 -15.71 -14.40
N GLU A 103 6.38 -16.07 -13.42
CA GLU A 103 6.11 -15.81 -12.01
C GLU A 103 7.09 -14.78 -11.47
N ILE A 104 6.57 -13.80 -10.74
CA ILE A 104 7.39 -12.96 -9.87
C ILE A 104 7.46 -13.67 -8.50
N GLY A 105 8.66 -14.12 -8.13
CA GLY A 105 8.87 -14.82 -6.85
C GLY A 105 8.74 -13.87 -5.66
N THR A 106 9.59 -12.85 -5.62
CA THR A 106 9.64 -11.85 -4.56
C THR A 106 9.47 -10.45 -5.13
N LEU A 107 8.51 -9.71 -4.60
CA LEU A 107 8.24 -8.32 -4.92
C LEU A 107 8.20 -7.51 -3.62
N THR A 108 8.89 -6.40 -3.55
CA THR A 108 8.87 -5.51 -2.38
C THR A 108 8.32 -4.15 -2.79
N ILE A 109 7.37 -3.62 -2.01
CA ILE A 109 6.88 -2.24 -2.16
C ILE A 109 7.15 -1.54 -0.82
N GLY A 110 8.02 -0.54 -0.84
CA GLY A 110 8.59 0.02 0.38
C GLY A 110 9.41 -1.04 1.13
N ASN A 111 9.03 -1.33 2.38
CA ASN A 111 9.58 -2.33 3.27
C ASN A 111 8.72 -3.60 3.35
N ASN A 112 7.57 -3.61 2.67
CA ASN A 112 6.70 -4.78 2.61
C ASN A 112 7.14 -5.72 1.49
N THR A 113 7.60 -6.91 1.87
CA THR A 113 7.90 -7.98 0.93
C THR A 113 6.68 -8.89 0.72
N PHE A 114 6.33 -9.08 -0.54
CA PHE A 114 5.27 -9.93 -1.04
C PHE A 114 5.91 -11.11 -1.79
N SER A 115 5.92 -12.28 -1.14
CA SER A 115 6.48 -13.52 -1.69
C SER A 115 5.36 -14.50 -2.01
N ASN A 116 4.90 -14.56 -3.27
CA ASN A 116 3.67 -15.30 -3.59
C ASN A 116 3.62 -15.97 -4.98
N SER A 117 4.76 -16.16 -5.68
CA SER A 117 4.75 -16.73 -7.05
C SER A 117 3.68 -16.05 -7.92
N LEU A 118 3.74 -14.72 -8.01
CA LEU A 118 2.68 -13.92 -8.62
C LEU A 118 2.65 -14.16 -10.13
N PRO A 119 1.56 -14.75 -10.67
CA PRO A 119 1.45 -14.96 -12.11
C PRO A 119 1.43 -13.62 -12.83
N THR A 120 2.26 -13.51 -13.85
CA THR A 120 2.57 -12.24 -14.51
C THR A 120 2.62 -12.42 -16.02
N PHE A 121 1.79 -11.65 -16.72
CA PHE A 121 1.73 -11.66 -18.18
C PHE A 121 2.88 -10.88 -18.79
N ILE A 122 3.49 -11.42 -19.83
CA ILE A 122 4.48 -10.70 -20.63
C ILE A 122 3.79 -10.19 -21.88
N LEU A 123 3.65 -8.87 -21.98
CA LEU A 123 2.98 -8.19 -23.08
C LEU A 123 3.84 -8.26 -24.36
N GLU A 124 3.22 -8.15 -25.55
CA GLU A 124 3.98 -8.11 -26.81
C GLU A 124 4.77 -6.81 -27.00
N ASP A 125 4.05 -5.69 -27.10
CA ASP A 125 4.57 -4.33 -27.20
C ASP A 125 3.46 -3.35 -26.78
N GLU A 126 3.76 -2.41 -25.88
CA GLU A 126 2.82 -1.35 -25.49
C GLU A 126 3.56 -0.02 -25.29
N PRO A 127 3.63 0.83 -26.33
CA PRO A 127 4.36 2.09 -26.29
C PRO A 127 3.86 3.07 -25.22
N TYR A 128 2.58 3.04 -24.88
CA TYR A 128 2.04 3.99 -23.90
C TYR A 128 2.55 3.70 -22.48
N LEU A 129 2.69 2.43 -22.08
CA LEU A 129 3.32 2.08 -20.80
C LEU A 129 4.78 2.56 -20.74
N ARG A 130 5.51 2.54 -21.85
CA ARG A 130 6.88 3.13 -21.92
C ARG A 130 6.86 4.65 -21.80
N LYS A 131 5.89 5.33 -22.42
CA LYS A 131 5.69 6.79 -22.27
C LYS A 131 5.46 7.16 -20.80
N LEU A 132 4.76 6.31 -20.05
CA LEU A 132 4.57 6.48 -18.60
C LEU A 132 5.83 6.20 -17.77
N GLY A 133 6.90 5.66 -18.38
CA GLY A 133 8.15 5.35 -17.69
C GLY A 133 8.04 4.15 -16.74
N VAL A 134 7.16 3.19 -17.02
CA VAL A 134 6.94 2.01 -16.19
C VAL A 134 7.44 0.73 -16.85
N MET A 135 7.78 -0.26 -16.03
CA MET A 135 8.15 -1.62 -16.48
C MET A 135 6.95 -2.54 -16.63
N GLY A 136 5.77 -2.11 -16.19
CA GLY A 136 4.56 -2.88 -16.26
C GLY A 136 3.47 -2.38 -15.33
N VAL A 137 2.60 -3.32 -14.95
CA VAL A 137 1.38 -3.11 -14.19
C VAL A 137 1.34 -4.08 -13.02
N LEU A 138 1.08 -3.56 -11.82
CA LEU A 138 0.85 -4.33 -10.60
C LEU A 138 -0.63 -4.25 -10.23
N ASN A 139 -1.22 -5.42 -9.92
CA ASN A 139 -2.63 -5.53 -9.64
C ASN A 139 -2.97 -5.73 -8.16
N SER A 140 -4.27 -5.82 -7.89
CA SER A 140 -4.80 -6.06 -6.54
C SER A 140 -4.30 -7.35 -5.89
N ALA A 141 -3.86 -8.35 -6.67
CA ALA A 141 -3.39 -9.62 -6.13
C ALA A 141 -2.11 -9.50 -5.30
N VAL A 142 -1.31 -8.46 -5.52
CA VAL A 142 -0.12 -8.15 -4.72
C VAL A 142 -0.49 -7.97 -3.24
N PHE A 143 -1.63 -7.36 -2.95
CA PHE A 143 -2.00 -6.90 -1.61
C PHE A 143 -2.87 -7.89 -0.83
N ARG A 144 -3.05 -9.13 -1.31
CA ARG A 144 -4.03 -10.12 -0.78
C ARG A 144 -3.90 -10.43 0.72
N THR A 145 -2.73 -10.22 1.31
CA THR A 145 -2.44 -10.48 2.73
C THR A 145 -2.39 -9.20 3.57
N SER A 146 -2.80 -8.07 3.00
CA SER A 146 -2.69 -6.74 3.61
C SER A 146 -3.97 -5.94 3.42
N VAL A 147 -4.00 -4.76 4.02
CA VAL A 147 -4.97 -3.72 3.73
C VAL A 147 -4.26 -2.63 2.92
N LEU A 148 -4.80 -2.33 1.73
CA LEU A 148 -4.29 -1.26 0.87
C LEU A 148 -5.18 -0.03 1.01
N THR A 149 -4.62 1.09 1.41
CA THR A 149 -5.29 2.39 1.41
C THR A 149 -4.69 3.29 0.34
N ILE A 150 -5.52 3.98 -0.43
CA ILE A 150 -5.11 4.92 -1.48
C ILE A 150 -5.70 6.29 -1.15
N ASP A 151 -4.82 7.28 -1.00
CA ASP A 151 -5.17 8.68 -0.80
C ASP A 151 -4.61 9.51 -1.97
N MET A 152 -5.49 9.91 -2.88
CA MET A 152 -5.13 10.69 -4.06
C MET A 152 -4.72 12.13 -3.73
N ARG A 153 -5.37 12.75 -2.73
CA ARG A 153 -5.08 14.12 -2.32
C ARG A 153 -3.66 14.24 -1.77
N ARG A 154 -3.21 13.20 -1.05
CA ARG A 154 -1.87 13.16 -0.45
C ARG A 154 -0.84 12.44 -1.31
N LYS A 155 -1.28 11.83 -2.42
CA LYS A 155 -0.49 11.01 -3.32
C LYS A 155 0.28 9.92 -2.58
N LYS A 156 -0.44 9.18 -1.72
CA LYS A 156 0.13 8.12 -0.88
C LYS A 156 -0.71 6.87 -0.96
N ILE A 157 -0.03 5.73 -0.97
CA ILE A 157 -0.63 4.47 -0.54
C ILE A 157 -0.21 4.16 0.89
N THR A 158 -1.07 3.49 1.64
CA THR A 158 -0.74 2.94 2.95
C THR A 158 -1.02 1.45 2.93
N ILE A 159 0.00 0.65 3.23
CA ILE A 159 -0.10 -0.80 3.34
C ILE A 159 -0.06 -1.13 4.82
N THR A 160 -1.12 -1.74 5.33
CA THR A 160 -1.19 -2.16 6.73
C THR A 160 -1.45 -3.65 6.86
N GLN A 161 -0.94 -4.25 7.93
CA GLN A 161 -1.27 -5.62 8.34
C GLN A 161 -1.62 -5.64 9.82
N PRO A 162 -2.47 -6.55 10.31
CA PRO A 162 -3.61 -7.11 9.58
C PRO A 162 -4.80 -6.13 9.52
N TYR A 163 -4.69 -4.94 10.12
CA TYR A 163 -5.81 -4.04 10.34
C TYR A 163 -5.73 -2.80 9.47
N ARG A 164 -6.88 -2.31 9.01
CA ARG A 164 -7.00 -1.00 8.36
C ARG A 164 -6.44 0.15 9.21
N PRO A 165 -6.04 1.28 8.60
CA PRO A 165 -5.68 2.48 9.34
C PRO A 165 -6.78 2.95 10.28
N SER A 166 -6.42 3.49 11.45
CA SER A 166 -7.36 3.79 12.54
C SER A 166 -8.41 4.84 12.15
N TYR A 167 -8.02 5.80 11.31
CA TYR A 167 -8.86 6.91 10.83
C TYR A 167 -9.98 6.48 9.87
N MET A 168 -9.92 5.27 9.30
CA MET A 168 -11.02 4.75 8.47
C MET A 168 -12.22 4.38 9.37
N LYS A 169 -13.43 4.81 9.05
CA LYS A 169 -14.58 4.53 9.95
C LYS A 169 -15.20 3.15 9.71
N LEU A 170 -15.45 2.39 10.78
CA LEU A 170 -16.06 1.04 10.68
C LEU A 170 -17.45 1.02 10.06
N ASN A 171 -18.20 2.13 10.20
CA ASN A 171 -19.52 2.27 9.63
C ASN A 171 -19.50 2.84 8.20
N TYR A 172 -18.32 3.14 7.63
CA TYR A 172 -18.10 3.54 6.23
C TYR A 172 -17.42 2.40 5.48
N ARG A 173 -18.07 1.24 5.45
CA ARG A 173 -17.55 0.05 4.77
C ARG A 173 -18.67 -0.79 4.18
N GLU A 174 -18.34 -1.51 3.13
CA GLU A 174 -19.18 -2.52 2.50
C GLU A 174 -18.40 -3.83 2.32
N ASN A 175 -19.12 -4.90 1.95
CA ASN A 175 -18.49 -6.11 1.43
C ASN A 175 -18.08 -5.89 -0.03
N PHE A 176 -17.01 -6.55 -0.45
CA PHE A 176 -16.72 -6.76 -1.86
C PHE A 176 -16.54 -8.24 -2.14
N GLU A 177 -16.63 -8.63 -3.42
CA GLU A 177 -16.29 -9.98 -3.86
C GLU A 177 -14.97 -9.94 -4.63
N LEU A 178 -14.03 -10.82 -4.30
CA LEU A 178 -12.78 -10.98 -5.04
C LEU A 178 -12.91 -12.10 -6.07
N ILE A 179 -12.98 -11.74 -7.36
CA ILE A 179 -13.03 -12.73 -8.45
C ILE A 179 -11.63 -12.92 -9.01
N THR A 180 -11.11 -14.15 -8.91
CA THR A 180 -9.78 -14.51 -9.42
C THR A 180 -9.65 -14.21 -10.91
N GLY A 181 -8.60 -13.47 -11.28
CA GLY A 181 -8.32 -13.05 -12.65
C GLY A 181 -9.15 -11.86 -13.16
N LEU A 182 -10.10 -11.38 -12.36
CA LEU A 182 -10.94 -10.24 -12.70
C LEU A 182 -10.69 -9.04 -11.80
N GLY A 183 -10.73 -9.23 -10.48
CA GLY A 183 -10.48 -8.17 -9.49
C GLY A 183 -11.59 -8.05 -8.46
N ILE A 184 -11.69 -6.85 -7.88
CA ILE A 184 -12.60 -6.52 -6.79
C ILE A 184 -13.92 -6.07 -7.39
N VAL A 185 -15.01 -6.78 -7.10
CA VAL A 185 -16.37 -6.39 -7.47
C VAL A 185 -17.02 -5.69 -6.29
N CYS A 186 -17.43 -4.44 -6.50
CA CYS A 186 -18.05 -3.60 -5.47
C CYS A 186 -19.49 -3.27 -5.83
N SER A 187 -20.34 -3.01 -4.84
CA SER A 187 -21.66 -2.43 -5.08
C SER A 187 -21.59 -0.90 -5.19
N ILE A 188 -22.38 -0.35 -6.09
CA ILE A 188 -22.64 1.09 -6.18
C ILE A 188 -24.12 1.29 -6.47
N SER A 189 -24.75 2.20 -5.73
CA SER A 189 -26.16 2.54 -5.90
C SER A 189 -26.27 3.79 -6.75
N ILE A 190 -27.12 3.74 -7.76
CA ILE A 190 -27.47 4.85 -8.64
C ILE A 190 -28.97 5.03 -8.49
N GLN A 191 -29.38 6.03 -7.71
CA GLN A 191 -30.75 6.13 -7.20
C GLN A 191 -31.22 4.77 -6.62
N ASP A 192 -32.31 4.19 -7.16
CA ASP A 192 -32.89 2.92 -6.70
C ASP A 192 -32.23 1.67 -7.32
N LYS A 193 -31.25 1.83 -8.23
CA LYS A 193 -30.58 0.72 -8.92
C LYS A 193 -29.19 0.48 -8.36
N THR A 194 -28.92 -0.74 -7.89
CA THR A 194 -27.55 -1.16 -7.57
C THR A 194 -26.91 -1.85 -8.76
N ILE A 195 -25.68 -1.45 -9.11
CA ILE A 195 -24.82 -2.14 -10.06
C ILE A 195 -23.56 -2.66 -9.37
N PHE A 196 -22.87 -3.60 -10.01
CA PHE A 196 -21.72 -4.33 -9.44
C PHE A 196 -20.48 -4.24 -10.32
N PRO A 197 -19.87 -3.04 -10.46
CA PRO A 197 -18.70 -2.85 -11.29
C PRO A 197 -17.43 -3.44 -10.65
N ILE A 198 -16.41 -3.65 -11.49
CA ILE A 198 -15.05 -3.98 -11.05
C ILE A 198 -14.31 -2.69 -10.70
N LEU A 199 -13.64 -2.64 -9.56
CA LEU A 199 -12.75 -1.53 -9.22
C LEU A 199 -11.50 -1.57 -10.10
N ASP A 200 -11.30 -0.52 -10.89
CA ASP A 200 -10.29 -0.44 -11.94
C ASP A 200 -9.57 0.92 -11.89
N THR A 201 -8.41 0.98 -11.21
CA THR A 201 -7.64 2.23 -11.06
C THR A 201 -6.92 2.67 -12.34
N TRP A 202 -6.93 1.84 -13.40
CA TRP A 202 -6.47 2.27 -14.73
C TRP A 202 -7.53 3.14 -15.43
N SER A 203 -8.82 2.86 -15.25
CA SER A 203 -9.89 3.61 -15.89
C SER A 203 -10.04 5.02 -15.31
N ASP A 204 -10.04 6.07 -16.15
CA ASP A 204 -10.03 7.46 -15.66
C ASP A 204 -11.40 7.97 -15.18
N GLY A 205 -12.49 7.51 -15.79
CA GLY A 205 -13.86 7.93 -15.43
C GLY A 205 -14.31 7.41 -14.05
N LEU A 206 -15.46 7.88 -13.56
CA LEU A 206 -16.04 7.31 -12.33
C LEU A 206 -16.70 5.97 -12.62
N ILE A 207 -17.67 5.95 -13.53
CA ILE A 207 -18.34 4.73 -13.97
C ILE A 207 -18.12 4.61 -15.47
N ASN A 208 -17.57 3.48 -15.90
CA ASN A 208 -17.46 3.16 -17.33
C ASN A 208 -18.27 1.90 -17.59
N LEU A 209 -19.27 2.02 -18.43
CA LEU A 209 -20.26 0.99 -18.70
C LEU A 209 -19.88 0.20 -19.95
N THR A 210 -20.16 -1.10 -19.93
CA THR A 210 -20.20 -1.88 -21.17
C THR A 210 -21.27 -1.32 -22.11
N GLU A 211 -21.19 -1.67 -23.40
CA GLU A 211 -22.23 -1.36 -24.38
C GLU A 211 -23.64 -1.70 -23.86
N LYS A 212 -23.77 -2.92 -23.32
CA LYS A 212 -25.03 -3.44 -22.82
C LYS A 212 -25.53 -2.62 -21.63
N ASP A 213 -24.68 -2.42 -20.62
CA ASP A 213 -25.08 -1.73 -19.40
C ASP A 213 -25.39 -0.25 -19.67
N PHE A 214 -24.68 0.37 -20.62
CA PHE A 214 -24.95 1.74 -21.06
C PHE A 214 -26.33 1.85 -21.71
N ASN A 215 -26.65 0.95 -22.65
CA ASN A 215 -27.95 0.95 -23.31
C ASN A 215 -29.09 0.77 -22.30
N GLU A 216 -28.92 -0.13 -21.31
CA GLU A 216 -29.89 -0.27 -20.21
C GLU A 216 -30.04 1.04 -19.42
N CYS A 217 -28.94 1.69 -19.04
CA CYS A 217 -28.96 2.91 -18.24
C CYS A 217 -29.46 4.14 -19.02
N SER A 218 -29.25 4.18 -20.35
CA SER A 218 -29.64 5.30 -21.22
C SER A 218 -31.15 5.52 -21.31
N THR A 219 -31.93 4.50 -20.95
CA THR A 219 -33.39 4.61 -20.86
C THR A 219 -33.87 5.28 -19.56
N LEU A 220 -32.99 5.37 -18.55
CA LEU A 220 -33.30 5.83 -17.20
C LEU A 220 -32.70 7.20 -16.88
N TYR A 221 -31.55 7.52 -17.47
CA TYR A 221 -30.77 8.70 -17.11
C TYR A 221 -30.55 9.62 -18.31
N PRO A 222 -30.51 10.95 -18.09
CA PRO A 222 -30.29 11.91 -19.16
C PRO A 222 -28.89 11.77 -19.77
N LYS A 223 -28.76 12.13 -21.04
CA LYS A 223 -27.45 12.23 -21.71
C LYS A 223 -26.59 13.28 -21.01
N GLY A 224 -25.33 12.92 -20.77
CA GLY A 224 -24.30 13.83 -20.27
C GLY A 224 -23.44 14.39 -21.41
N THR A 225 -22.40 15.13 -21.04
CA THR A 225 -21.39 15.59 -22.01
C THR A 225 -20.47 14.42 -22.37
N PRO A 226 -20.05 14.26 -23.64
CA PRO A 226 -19.09 13.23 -24.01
C PRO A 226 -17.85 13.25 -23.10
N GLN A 227 -17.37 12.06 -22.74
CA GLN A 227 -16.21 11.90 -21.86
C GLN A 227 -15.15 11.07 -22.56
N LYS A 228 -13.88 11.33 -22.26
CA LYS A 228 -12.78 10.54 -22.79
C LYS A 228 -12.66 9.20 -22.06
N VAL A 229 -12.38 8.14 -22.82
CA VAL A 229 -12.15 6.79 -22.31
C VAL A 229 -10.82 6.23 -22.80
N SER A 230 -10.24 5.36 -21.99
CA SER A 230 -9.08 4.53 -22.37
C SER A 230 -9.56 3.23 -23.02
N ILE A 231 -8.93 2.85 -24.14
CA ILE A 231 -9.10 1.52 -24.74
C ILE A 231 -7.85 0.71 -24.49
N GLY A 232 -7.95 -0.25 -23.57
CA GLY A 232 -6.81 -1.03 -23.15
C GLY A 232 -5.72 -0.20 -22.47
N TYR A 233 -4.46 -0.62 -22.57
CA TYR A 233 -3.31 0.11 -22.03
C TYR A 233 -2.85 1.27 -22.93
N LYS A 234 -3.77 2.14 -23.34
CA LYS A 234 -3.50 3.30 -24.20
C LYS A 234 -3.88 4.62 -23.56
N GLU A 235 -3.40 5.70 -24.17
CA GLU A 235 -3.74 7.07 -23.80
C GLU A 235 -5.26 7.31 -23.93
N THR A 236 -5.79 8.08 -22.97
CA THR A 236 -7.21 8.44 -22.92
C THR A 236 -7.49 9.55 -23.93
N ALA A 237 -7.87 9.15 -25.15
CA ALA A 237 -8.08 10.06 -26.28
C ALA A 237 -9.45 9.93 -26.96
N GLN A 238 -10.13 8.79 -26.83
CA GLN A 238 -11.41 8.56 -27.51
C GLN A 238 -12.57 9.12 -26.70
N GLU A 239 -13.36 10.01 -27.30
CA GLU A 239 -14.61 10.48 -26.70
C GLU A 239 -15.74 9.46 -26.92
N GLU A 240 -16.50 9.21 -25.88
CA GLU A 240 -17.67 8.34 -25.90
C GLU A 240 -18.87 9.04 -25.27
N GLU A 241 -20.06 8.55 -25.63
CA GLU A 241 -21.31 9.00 -25.03
C GLU A 241 -21.32 8.75 -23.52
N SER A 242 -21.92 9.68 -22.79
CA SER A 242 -22.08 9.55 -21.34
C SER A 242 -23.53 9.83 -20.92
N LEU A 243 -23.84 9.39 -19.71
CA LEU A 243 -25.06 9.73 -18.99
C LEU A 243 -24.68 10.54 -17.76
N THR A 244 -25.54 11.47 -17.37
CA THR A 244 -25.44 12.16 -16.08
C THR A 244 -26.30 11.43 -15.06
N LEU A 245 -25.64 10.90 -14.03
CA LEU A 245 -26.28 10.22 -12.92
C LEU A 245 -26.51 11.24 -11.80
N PRO A 246 -27.77 11.56 -11.47
CA PRO A 246 -28.07 12.63 -10.52
C PRO A 246 -27.57 12.31 -9.11
N GLU A 247 -27.67 11.05 -8.70
CA GLU A 247 -27.18 10.59 -7.41
C GLU A 247 -26.54 9.21 -7.54
N THR A 248 -25.26 9.14 -7.18
CA THR A 248 -24.50 7.90 -7.08
C THR A 248 -23.97 7.75 -5.67
N ILE A 249 -24.20 6.62 -5.03
CA ILE A 249 -23.74 6.32 -3.67
C ILE A 249 -22.76 5.15 -3.73
N PHE A 250 -21.53 5.41 -3.29
CA PHE A 250 -20.53 4.37 -3.04
C PHE A 250 -20.27 4.27 -1.55
N VAL A 251 -20.52 3.09 -0.97
CA VAL A 251 -20.52 2.85 0.49
C VAL A 251 -21.55 3.74 1.19
N LYS A 252 -21.16 4.94 1.63
CA LYS A 252 -22.02 5.95 2.24
C LYS A 252 -21.74 7.36 1.71
N THR A 253 -20.84 7.46 0.75
CA THR A 253 -20.49 8.73 0.14
C THR A 253 -21.38 8.93 -1.06
N LYS A 254 -22.18 9.99 -1.00
CA LYS A 254 -22.98 10.47 -2.11
C LYS A 254 -22.10 11.28 -3.06
N ILE A 255 -22.27 11.04 -4.35
CA ILE A 255 -21.60 11.70 -5.47
C ILE A 255 -22.70 12.17 -6.41
N ASP A 256 -22.92 13.48 -6.44
CA ASP A 256 -23.91 14.13 -7.30
C ASP A 256 -23.37 14.31 -8.72
N ASP A 257 -24.29 14.29 -9.70
CA ASP A 257 -24.02 14.57 -11.12
C ASP A 257 -22.84 13.78 -11.72
N ALA A 258 -22.70 12.53 -11.30
CA ALA A 258 -21.64 11.65 -11.77
C ALA A 258 -21.82 11.28 -13.24
N PHE A 259 -20.72 11.20 -14.00
CA PHE A 259 -20.77 10.69 -15.36
C PHE A 259 -20.61 9.16 -15.39
N ALA A 260 -21.54 8.49 -16.08
CA ALA A 260 -21.40 7.11 -16.52
C ALA A 260 -21.15 7.06 -18.03
N VAL A 261 -19.97 6.60 -18.42
CA VAL A 261 -19.47 6.70 -19.79
C VAL A 261 -19.55 5.36 -20.49
N ARG A 262 -20.03 5.33 -21.73
CA ARG A 262 -20.00 4.13 -22.57
C ARG A 262 -18.56 3.77 -22.90
N ASN A 263 -18.19 2.51 -22.76
CA ASN A 263 -16.91 1.99 -23.25
C ASN A 263 -17.12 0.60 -23.87
N PRO A 264 -17.28 0.52 -25.19
CA PRO A 264 -17.56 -0.73 -25.90
C PRO A 264 -16.43 -1.77 -25.80
N SER A 265 -15.22 -1.34 -25.42
CA SER A 265 -14.06 -2.25 -25.29
C SER A 265 -14.07 -3.06 -23.99
N LEU A 266 -14.92 -2.70 -23.03
CA LEU A 266 -15.03 -3.36 -21.73
C LEU A 266 -15.83 -4.66 -21.83
N LYS A 267 -15.33 -5.69 -21.13
CA LYS A 267 -16.08 -6.94 -20.91
C LYS A 267 -17.03 -6.86 -19.70
N HIS A 268 -16.72 -5.95 -18.78
CA HIS A 268 -17.47 -5.71 -17.55
C HIS A 268 -17.43 -4.22 -17.23
N SER A 269 -18.52 -3.69 -16.68
CA SER A 269 -18.54 -2.30 -16.22
C SER A 269 -17.56 -2.10 -15.07
N VAL A 270 -16.94 -0.93 -15.02
CA VAL A 270 -15.87 -0.63 -14.06
C VAL A 270 -16.13 0.65 -13.28
N LEU A 271 -15.70 0.63 -12.02
CA LEU A 271 -15.62 1.77 -11.12
C LEU A 271 -14.19 2.27 -11.18
N GLY A 272 -14.01 3.39 -11.87
CA GLY A 272 -12.70 3.91 -12.21
C GLY A 272 -12.09 4.80 -11.13
N LYS A 273 -10.88 5.25 -11.42
CA LYS A 273 -10.01 6.04 -10.56
C LYS A 273 -10.64 7.36 -10.08
N LYS A 274 -11.57 7.96 -10.85
CA LYS A 274 -12.25 9.22 -10.43
C LYS A 274 -12.94 9.10 -9.08
N LEU A 275 -13.24 7.88 -8.63
CA LEU A 275 -13.72 7.62 -7.27
C LEU A 275 -12.79 8.24 -6.20
N LEU A 276 -11.48 8.20 -6.44
CA LEU A 276 -10.46 8.68 -5.51
C LEU A 276 -10.41 10.22 -5.40
N ASP A 277 -11.16 10.94 -6.25
CA ASP A 277 -11.31 12.39 -6.14
C ASP A 277 -12.33 12.78 -5.05
N TYR A 278 -13.15 11.83 -4.59
CA TYR A 278 -14.23 12.04 -3.63
C TYR A 278 -13.90 11.53 -2.22
N GLY A 279 -12.79 10.82 -2.03
CA GLY A 279 -12.46 10.27 -0.73
C GLY A 279 -11.25 9.35 -0.71
N ILE A 280 -11.02 8.80 0.48
CA ILE A 280 -9.95 7.84 0.78
C ILE A 280 -10.52 6.44 0.65
N LEU A 281 -9.86 5.60 -0.15
CA LEU A 281 -10.24 4.21 -0.38
C LEU A 281 -9.34 3.28 0.43
N SER A 282 -9.89 2.38 1.23
CA SER A 282 -9.13 1.32 1.92
C SER A 282 -9.73 -0.05 1.64
N ILE A 283 -8.91 -1.00 1.23
CA ILE A 283 -9.30 -2.33 0.76
C ILE A 283 -8.66 -3.35 1.68
N ASP A 284 -9.47 -3.98 2.51
CA ASP A 284 -9.07 -5.05 3.42
C ASP A 284 -9.32 -6.39 2.74
N TYR A 285 -8.26 -6.94 2.14
CA TYR A 285 -8.32 -8.18 1.37
C TYR A 285 -8.57 -9.40 2.25
N VAL A 286 -8.06 -9.38 3.49
CA VAL A 286 -8.19 -10.49 4.43
C VAL A 286 -9.66 -10.65 4.86
N HIS A 287 -10.35 -9.54 5.12
CA HIS A 287 -11.75 -9.57 5.58
C HIS A 287 -12.77 -9.28 4.46
N GLN A 288 -12.31 -9.11 3.22
CA GLN A 288 -13.13 -8.72 2.05
C GLN A 288 -14.04 -7.51 2.34
N LYS A 289 -13.45 -6.50 2.99
CA LYS A 289 -14.12 -5.23 3.31
C LYS A 289 -13.51 -4.10 2.51
N ILE A 290 -14.37 -3.26 1.93
CA ILE A 290 -13.96 -2.02 1.27
C ILE A 290 -14.48 -0.84 2.10
N TYR A 291 -13.59 0.07 2.44
CA TYR A 291 -13.89 1.27 3.20
C TYR A 291 -13.72 2.47 2.28
N PHE A 292 -14.66 3.40 2.34
CA PHE A 292 -14.58 4.63 1.59
C PHE A 292 -15.19 5.76 2.40
N GLN A 293 -14.43 6.84 2.58
CA GLN A 293 -14.90 8.01 3.31
C GLN A 293 -14.44 9.31 2.65
N PRO A 294 -15.25 10.38 2.72
CA PRO A 294 -14.84 11.72 2.30
C PRO A 294 -13.58 12.18 3.05
N PHE A 295 -12.78 13.04 2.40
CA PHE A 295 -11.49 13.50 2.95
C PHE A 295 -11.61 14.26 4.28
N ASP A 296 -12.73 14.91 4.50
CA ASP A 296 -13.04 15.79 5.62
C ASP A 296 -13.79 15.08 6.77
N LEU A 297 -14.13 13.80 6.60
CA LEU A 297 -14.89 13.05 7.62
C LEU A 297 -14.11 12.87 8.94
N VAL A 298 -12.80 12.57 8.84
CA VAL A 298 -11.93 12.33 10.00
C VAL A 298 -10.54 12.90 9.71
N PRO A 299 -9.95 13.71 10.61
CA PRO A 299 -8.56 14.13 10.47
C PRO A 299 -7.63 12.91 10.46
N ILE A 300 -6.75 12.81 9.47
CA ILE A 300 -5.70 11.78 9.45
C ILE A 300 -4.63 12.19 10.48
N PRO A 301 -4.35 11.37 11.51
CA PRO A 301 -3.37 11.70 12.54
C PRO A 301 -2.00 12.02 11.94
N GLU A 302 -1.27 13.02 12.45
CA GLU A 302 0.04 13.42 11.93
C GLU A 302 1.05 12.26 11.80
N SER A 303 0.99 11.29 12.73
CA SER A 303 1.82 10.08 12.70
C SER A 303 1.46 9.10 11.59
N GLU A 304 0.20 9.08 11.15
CA GLU A 304 -0.27 8.28 10.00
C GLU A 304 -0.24 9.11 8.70
N ALA A 305 0.25 10.34 8.78
CA ALA A 305 0.23 11.35 7.73
C ALA A 305 1.59 11.58 7.09
N LYS A 306 2.67 11.44 7.86
CA LYS A 306 4.04 11.65 7.38
C LYS A 306 4.63 10.30 6.95
N VAL A 307 5.21 10.27 5.74
CA VAL A 307 6.28 9.31 5.45
C VAL A 307 7.40 9.84 6.31
N THR A 308 7.76 9.15 7.39
CA THR A 308 8.84 9.62 8.25
C THR A 308 10.18 9.41 7.54
N GLU A 309 10.54 10.32 6.64
CA GLU A 309 11.88 10.88 6.74
C GLU A 309 11.89 11.67 8.05
N VAL A 310 12.26 11.01 9.17
CA VAL A 310 12.56 11.76 10.38
C VAL A 310 13.84 12.54 10.07
N LYS A 311 13.72 13.81 9.70
CA LYS A 311 14.87 14.72 9.74
C LYS A 311 15.21 14.94 11.21
N ALA A 312 16.17 14.16 11.70
CA ALA A 312 16.68 14.33 13.05
C ALA A 312 17.29 15.72 13.19
N GLU A 313 16.79 16.51 14.14
CA GLU A 313 17.32 17.83 14.45
C GLU A 313 18.33 17.71 15.59
N ASP A 314 19.55 18.18 15.34
CA ASP A 314 20.62 18.24 16.35
C ASP A 314 20.22 19.22 17.48
N GLY A 315 20.44 18.83 18.73
CA GLY A 315 19.99 19.57 19.90
C GLY A 315 18.59 19.23 20.43
N LYS A 316 17.85 18.30 19.80
CA LYS A 316 16.46 17.96 20.19
C LYS A 316 16.26 16.47 20.48
N MET A 317 15.21 16.17 21.25
CA MET A 317 14.68 14.82 21.43
C MET A 317 13.81 14.42 20.24
N ASN A 318 14.39 13.66 19.30
CA ASN A 318 13.74 13.30 18.04
C ASN A 318 12.88 12.02 18.17
N PRO A 319 11.56 12.05 17.92
CA PRO A 319 10.76 10.83 17.90
C PRO A 319 11.13 9.99 16.67
N ILE A 320 11.46 8.71 16.88
CA ILE A 320 11.86 7.79 15.81
C ILE A 320 11.00 6.53 15.81
N THR A 321 10.90 5.91 14.64
CA THR A 321 10.22 4.63 14.42
C THR A 321 11.23 3.49 14.40
N ARG A 322 10.74 2.24 14.42
CA ARG A 322 11.58 1.06 14.15
C ARG A 322 12.32 1.17 12.81
N GLN A 323 11.70 1.72 11.78
CA GLN A 323 12.34 1.84 10.47
C GLN A 323 13.55 2.78 10.52
N PHE A 324 13.39 3.96 11.13
CA PHE A 324 14.52 4.88 11.34
C PHE A 324 15.64 4.19 12.13
N PHE A 325 15.28 3.43 13.17
CA PHE A 325 16.27 2.67 13.95
C PHE A 325 17.04 1.68 13.06
N LEU A 326 16.37 0.93 12.20
CA LEU A 326 17.01 -0.03 11.29
C LEU A 326 17.92 0.65 10.27
N GLU A 327 17.48 1.77 9.69
CA GLU A 327 18.21 2.48 8.63
C GLU A 327 19.40 3.29 9.16
N HIS A 328 19.26 3.89 10.34
CA HIS A 328 20.20 4.90 10.82
C HIS A 328 20.90 4.55 12.13
N ILE A 329 20.50 3.49 12.82
CA ILE A 329 21.11 3.08 14.10
C ILE A 329 21.64 1.64 13.99
N PHE A 330 20.78 0.64 13.81
CA PHE A 330 21.21 -0.74 13.68
C PHE A 330 20.13 -1.62 13.03
N ASP A 331 20.49 -2.23 11.88
CA ASP A 331 19.66 -3.25 11.23
C ASP A 331 19.88 -4.63 11.84
N TYR A 332 19.04 -4.98 12.80
CA TYR A 332 19.11 -6.28 13.45
C TYR A 332 18.59 -7.45 12.61
N ARG A 333 18.06 -7.20 11.39
CA ARG A 333 17.52 -8.25 10.50
C ARG A 333 18.63 -8.98 9.75
N THR A 334 19.78 -8.36 9.57
CA THR A 334 20.89 -8.89 8.76
C THR A 334 21.89 -9.72 9.56
N GLY A 335 21.66 -9.96 10.86
CA GLY A 335 22.28 -11.06 11.62
C GLY A 335 23.70 -10.85 12.16
N ASN A 336 24.06 -9.64 12.63
CA ASN A 336 25.39 -9.33 13.18
C ASN A 336 25.35 -8.82 14.63
N ASP A 337 26.52 -8.71 15.27
CA ASP A 337 26.71 -7.99 16.54
C ASP A 337 26.29 -6.51 16.40
N PHE A 338 25.61 -5.96 17.42
CA PHE A 338 25.23 -4.54 17.43
C PHE A 338 26.47 -3.65 17.48
N VAL A 339 26.82 -3.06 16.34
CA VAL A 339 27.88 -2.06 16.20
C VAL A 339 27.31 -0.88 15.43
N TYR A 340 27.41 0.30 16.01
CA TYR A 340 26.88 1.52 15.41
C TYR A 340 27.97 2.29 14.66
N ASN A 341 27.78 2.51 13.36
CA ASN A 341 28.78 3.14 12.49
C ASN A 341 28.38 4.56 12.03
N GLY A 342 27.58 5.28 12.81
CA GLY A 342 27.22 6.67 12.49
C GLY A 342 28.28 7.68 12.89
N ASP A 343 28.11 8.93 12.47
CA ASP A 343 29.12 9.99 12.65
C ASP A 343 29.21 10.56 14.08
N LYS A 344 28.16 10.38 14.88
CA LYS A 344 28.06 10.88 16.26
C LYS A 344 27.39 9.83 17.13
N PRO A 345 27.81 9.66 18.40
CA PRO A 345 27.12 8.76 19.32
C PRO A 345 25.65 9.15 19.49
N VAL A 346 24.82 8.17 19.85
CA VAL A 346 23.37 8.37 19.96
C VAL A 346 22.84 7.90 21.31
N VAL A 347 21.79 8.58 21.79
CA VAL A 347 21.00 8.17 22.95
C VAL A 347 19.57 7.91 22.50
N VAL A 348 19.05 6.72 22.83
CA VAL A 348 17.67 6.32 22.49
C VAL A 348 16.88 6.05 23.77
N ASP A 349 15.85 6.85 24.02
CA ASP A 349 14.92 6.70 25.16
C ASP A 349 13.65 5.94 24.74
N PHE A 350 13.46 4.75 25.30
CA PHE A 350 12.21 4.00 25.18
C PHE A 350 11.22 4.45 26.26
N TRP A 351 10.10 5.03 25.83
CA TRP A 351 9.14 5.69 26.70
C TRP A 351 7.68 5.37 26.36
N ALA A 352 6.75 5.71 27.26
CA ALA A 352 5.30 5.65 26.98
C ALA A 352 4.56 6.78 27.71
N THR A 353 3.38 7.15 27.21
CA THR A 353 2.59 8.28 27.77
C THR A 353 2.01 7.98 29.15
N TRP A 354 1.70 6.72 29.43
CA TRP A 354 1.21 6.25 30.73
C TRP A 354 2.33 6.03 31.76
N CYS A 355 3.60 6.14 31.36
CA CYS A 355 4.75 5.94 32.22
C CYS A 355 5.10 7.25 32.96
N GLY A 356 4.66 7.37 34.22
CA GLY A 356 4.94 8.53 35.07
C GLY A 356 6.44 8.92 35.17
N PRO A 357 7.36 7.96 35.42
CA PRO A 357 8.80 8.25 35.41
C PRO A 357 9.32 8.78 34.07
N CYS A 358 8.83 8.25 32.94
CA CYS A 358 9.20 8.70 31.61
C CYS A 358 8.80 10.16 31.40
N MET A 359 7.57 10.52 31.77
CA MET A 359 7.08 11.90 31.62
C MET A 359 7.87 12.90 32.46
N ARG A 360 8.33 12.50 33.66
CA ARG A 360 9.23 13.33 34.48
C ARG A 360 10.64 13.46 33.90
N LEU A 361 11.10 12.45 33.18
CA LEU A 361 12.43 12.40 32.60
C LEU A 361 12.53 13.24 31.31
N LEU A 362 11.45 13.31 30.51
CA LEU A 362 11.45 13.98 29.20
C LEU A 362 12.03 15.41 29.20
N PRO A 363 11.66 16.34 30.11
CA PRO A 363 12.25 17.68 30.12
C PRO A 363 13.77 17.65 30.33
N LYS A 364 14.25 16.71 31.16
CA LYS A 364 15.68 16.59 31.42
C LYS A 364 16.42 16.04 30.19
N MET A 365 15.82 15.11 29.46
CA MET A 365 16.37 14.61 28.21
C MET A 365 16.41 15.69 27.13
N GLU A 366 15.42 16.58 27.07
CA GLU A 366 15.43 17.76 26.19
C GLU A 366 16.56 18.74 26.55
N GLU A 367 16.80 19.00 27.84
CA GLU A 367 17.97 19.80 28.29
C GLU A 367 19.30 19.15 27.90
N LEU A 368 19.43 17.83 28.05
CA LEU A 368 20.65 17.11 27.68
C LEU A 368 20.87 17.13 26.16
N ALA A 369 19.80 16.98 25.37
CA ALA A 369 19.88 17.07 23.92
C ALA A 369 20.45 18.41 23.47
N GLU A 370 19.96 19.53 24.01
CA GLU A 370 20.50 20.85 23.67
C GLU A 370 21.91 21.05 24.23
N LYS A 371 22.21 20.59 25.47
CA LYS A 371 23.55 20.68 26.08
C LYS A 371 24.64 20.00 25.23
N TYR A 372 24.33 18.83 24.66
CA TYR A 372 25.28 18.05 23.85
C TYR A 372 25.07 18.19 22.34
N LYS A 373 24.38 19.25 21.92
CA LYS A 373 24.22 19.61 20.51
C LYS A 373 25.56 19.64 19.79
N GLY A 374 25.59 19.08 18.59
CA GLY A 374 26.80 18.93 17.79
C GLY A 374 27.66 17.72 18.19
N LYS A 375 27.42 17.10 19.35
CA LYS A 375 28.25 16.02 19.90
C LYS A 375 27.51 14.68 20.01
N VAL A 376 26.25 14.69 20.42
CA VAL A 376 25.43 13.48 20.63
C VAL A 376 24.05 13.69 20.03
N MET A 377 23.53 12.71 19.30
CA MET A 377 22.14 12.75 18.80
C MET A 377 21.19 12.07 19.78
N PHE A 378 20.02 12.67 19.98
CA PHE A 378 19.04 12.17 20.93
C PHE A 378 17.73 11.77 20.23
N TYR A 379 17.26 10.59 20.59
CA TYR A 379 16.08 9.95 20.02
C TYR A 379 15.14 9.42 21.09
N LYS A 380 13.85 9.32 20.77
CA LYS A 380 12.86 8.65 21.59
C LYS A 380 12.00 7.69 20.80
N VAL A 381 11.81 6.50 21.35
CA VAL A 381 10.98 5.42 20.81
C VAL A 381 9.75 5.29 21.70
N ASN A 382 8.55 5.42 21.13
CA ASN A 382 7.33 5.17 21.86
C ASN A 382 7.07 3.65 21.93
N ALA A 383 7.12 3.07 23.12
CA ALA A 383 6.99 1.64 23.36
C ALA A 383 5.59 1.08 23.04
N ASP A 384 4.53 1.91 23.10
CA ASP A 384 3.18 1.49 22.70
C ASP A 384 3.09 1.30 21.18
N LYS A 385 3.83 2.12 20.42
CA LYS A 385 3.83 2.10 18.95
C LYS A 385 4.84 1.09 18.39
N GLU A 386 6.04 1.01 18.98
CA GLU A 386 7.18 0.25 18.45
C GLU A 386 7.42 -1.05 19.23
N LYS A 387 6.36 -1.81 19.50
CA LYS A 387 6.38 -3.02 20.34
C LYS A 387 7.40 -4.07 19.88
N ASP A 388 7.60 -4.20 18.57
CA ASP A 388 8.55 -5.16 17.99
C ASP A 388 10.00 -4.79 18.26
N LEU A 389 10.31 -3.50 18.20
CA LEU A 389 11.63 -2.99 18.52
C LEU A 389 11.92 -3.24 20.00
N CYS A 390 10.95 -2.93 20.88
CA CYS A 390 11.04 -3.20 22.31
C CYS A 390 11.24 -4.69 22.60
N LYS A 391 10.46 -5.57 21.95
CA LYS A 391 10.56 -7.03 22.12
C LYS A 391 11.92 -7.55 21.67
N HIS A 392 12.41 -7.10 20.51
CA HIS A 392 13.70 -7.54 19.98
C HIS A 392 14.85 -7.20 20.93
N PHE A 393 14.84 -6.00 21.50
CA PHE A 393 15.85 -5.52 22.42
C PHE A 393 15.60 -5.87 23.90
N GLY A 394 14.57 -6.67 24.19
CA GLY A 394 14.26 -7.09 25.56
C GLY A 394 13.87 -5.93 26.49
N VAL A 395 13.28 -4.85 25.95
CA VAL A 395 12.78 -3.73 26.75
C VAL A 395 11.56 -4.16 27.56
N GLN A 396 11.76 -4.45 28.84
CA GLN A 396 10.73 -4.95 29.77
C GLN A 396 10.20 -3.88 30.73
N ALA A 397 10.90 -2.76 30.88
CA ALA A 397 10.55 -1.67 31.77
C ALA A 397 10.79 -0.32 31.10
N LEU A 398 10.08 0.72 31.57
CA LEU A 398 10.21 2.08 31.04
C LEU A 398 10.51 3.08 32.18
N PRO A 399 11.32 4.11 31.94
CA PRO A 399 12.10 4.30 30.71
C PRO A 399 13.26 3.30 30.65
N THR A 400 13.65 2.89 29.44
CA THR A 400 14.91 2.19 29.18
C THR A 400 15.69 3.02 28.18
N LEU A 401 16.97 3.30 28.44
CA LEU A 401 17.81 4.13 27.61
C LEU A 401 18.97 3.33 27.05
N PHE A 402 19.25 3.55 25.77
CA PHE A 402 20.39 2.98 25.08
C PHE A 402 21.37 4.11 24.78
N PHE A 403 22.58 4.01 25.31
CA PHE A 403 23.70 4.91 25.03
C PHE A 403 24.64 4.20 24.07
N ILE A 404 24.76 4.71 22.85
CA ILE A 404 25.36 4.00 21.73
C ILE A 404 26.58 4.77 21.23
N PRO A 405 27.80 4.33 21.56
CA PRO A 405 29.04 4.94 21.07
C PRO A 405 29.26 4.62 19.59
N VAL A 406 29.97 5.51 18.89
CA VAL A 406 30.43 5.24 17.51
C VAL A 406 31.45 4.10 17.54
N GLY A 407 31.24 3.09 16.70
CA GLY A 407 32.08 1.89 16.61
C GLY A 407 31.95 0.92 17.79
N GLY A 408 30.99 1.12 18.71
CA GLY A 408 30.85 0.29 19.91
C GLY A 408 29.45 -0.27 20.15
N LYS A 409 29.32 -1.04 21.24
CA LYS A 409 28.09 -1.71 21.67
C LYS A 409 27.23 -0.78 22.54
N PRO A 410 25.89 -0.92 22.53
CA PRO A 410 25.01 -0.10 23.34
C PRO A 410 25.17 -0.40 24.82
N ILE A 411 25.22 0.64 25.63
CA ILE A 411 25.13 0.58 27.09
C ILE A 411 23.65 0.80 27.44
N VAL A 412 23.05 -0.12 28.19
CA VAL A 412 21.62 -0.11 28.50
C VAL A 412 21.40 0.28 29.95
N GLU A 413 20.54 1.26 30.17
CA GLU A 413 20.13 1.71 31.52
C GLU A 413 18.61 1.67 31.66
N VAL A 414 18.14 1.24 32.83
CA VAL A 414 16.71 1.11 33.12
C VAL A 414 16.35 2.02 34.28
N GLY A 415 15.24 2.75 34.14
CA GLY A 415 14.74 3.69 35.13
C GLY A 415 15.29 5.11 34.93
N ALA A 416 14.60 6.10 35.52
CA ALA A 416 14.87 7.53 35.33
C ALA A 416 15.95 8.05 36.29
N THR A 417 17.21 8.08 35.87
CA THR A 417 18.39 8.49 36.66
C THR A 417 19.30 9.47 35.91
N PRO A 418 18.87 10.74 35.73
CA PRO A 418 19.55 11.71 34.87
C PRO A 418 21.03 11.94 35.17
N GLU A 419 21.41 11.89 36.45
CA GLU A 419 22.79 12.11 36.90
C GLU A 419 23.72 11.03 36.33
N LYS A 420 23.25 9.78 36.28
CA LYS A 420 23.98 8.66 35.69
C LYS A 420 24.13 8.81 34.18
N TYR A 421 23.13 9.39 33.50
CA TYR A 421 23.18 9.59 32.05
C TYR A 421 24.26 10.59 31.65
N VAL A 422 24.43 11.67 32.42
CA VAL A 422 25.50 12.65 32.22
C VAL A 422 26.87 11.98 32.31
N GLN A 423 27.08 11.14 33.34
CA GLN A 423 28.32 10.39 33.49
C GLN A 423 28.58 9.46 32.30
N ILE A 424 27.58 8.71 31.85
CA ILE A 424 27.74 7.81 30.69
C ILE A 424 28.07 8.60 29.41
N ILE A 425 27.40 9.72 29.17
CA ILE A 425 27.67 10.55 27.99
C ILE A 425 29.12 11.07 28.02
N GLU A 426 29.56 11.65 29.13
CA GLU A 426 30.87 12.29 29.24
C GLU A 426 32.01 11.27 29.29
N GLU A 427 31.81 10.13 29.97
CA GLU A 427 32.86 9.15 30.18
C GLU A 427 32.85 7.97 29.20
N GLN A 428 31.79 7.76 28.42
CA GLN A 428 31.70 6.58 27.55
C GLN A 428 31.29 6.90 26.12
N LEU A 429 30.53 7.97 25.87
CA LEU A 429 30.14 8.35 24.50
C LEU A 429 31.09 9.35 23.84
N LEU A 430 31.64 10.30 24.62
CA LEU A 430 32.45 11.40 24.10
C LEU A 430 33.96 11.25 24.32
N LYS A 431 34.42 10.03 24.57
CA LYS A 431 35.85 9.72 24.80
C LYS A 431 36.69 9.71 23.53
#